data_AF-A0A9D6W252-F1
#
_entry.id   AF-A0A9D6W252-F1
#
_cell.length_a   1.000
_cell.length_b   1.000
_cell.length_c   1.000
_cell.angle_alpha   90.00
_cell.angle_beta   90.00
_cell.angle_gamma   90.00
#
_symmetry.space_group_name_H-M   'P 1'
#
loop_
_entity.id
_entity.type
_entity.pdbx_description
1 polymer ?
#
loop_
_entity_poly.entity_id
_entity_poly.type
_entity_poly.pdbx_seq_one_letter_code
_entity_poly.pdbx_strand_id
1 'polypeptide(L)'
;MRVQRTFGFAAAAVCVLGMVSACATCPDPATAMPTSLAAESTPETHMQAAMSYLEMVGLEAAMEVQLQSILDMQVAMDPSLAPLRGVFLDFYRRCMSLEILGPRMAEILTSSFTELELRQLAWFYGTDVGQRAIRDMPGMMQRAGEVGEEIASEHLDELNRSVRQFRASHPELFHDAP
;
A
#
# COMPACT_ATOMS: atom_id res chain seq x y z
N MET A 1 59.07 -7.07 21.50
CA MET A 1 58.81 -7.45 22.91
C MET A 1 57.67 -8.44 22.95
N ARG A 2 57.97 -9.71 23.26
CA ARG A 2 57.02 -10.76 23.67
C ARG A 2 56.64 -10.54 25.15
N VAL A 3 55.45 -11.00 25.56
CA VAL A 3 55.04 -11.62 26.85
C VAL A 3 53.49 -11.66 26.76
N GLN A 4 52.79 -12.74 26.37
CA GLN A 4 52.60 -14.05 27.00
C GLN A 4 52.18 -14.00 28.47
N ARG A 5 50.88 -14.18 28.76
CA ARG A 5 50.41 -14.77 30.02
C ARG A 5 49.29 -15.76 29.74
N THR A 6 49.66 -17.02 29.89
CA THR A 6 48.88 -18.24 30.03
C THR A 6 48.30 -18.35 31.45
N PHE A 7 47.07 -18.84 31.57
CA PHE A 7 46.53 -19.69 32.65
C PHE A 7 45.23 -20.28 32.06
N GLY A 8 44.96 -21.59 31.96
CA GLY A 8 45.52 -22.74 32.66
C GLY A 8 44.44 -23.35 33.58
N PHE A 9 43.77 -24.38 33.07
CA PHE A 9 43.04 -25.45 33.78
C PHE A 9 41.69 -25.15 34.46
N ALA A 10 40.62 -25.81 34.01
CA ALA A 10 40.08 -26.99 34.70
C ALA A 10 38.96 -27.65 33.87
N ALA A 11 39.04 -28.98 33.79
CA ALA A 11 38.07 -29.86 33.17
C ALA A 11 36.85 -30.07 34.08
N ALA A 12 35.67 -30.20 33.48
CA ALA A 12 34.58 -30.98 34.03
C ALA A 12 33.76 -31.56 32.88
N ALA A 13 34.06 -32.81 32.55
CA ALA A 13 33.23 -33.66 31.72
C ALA A 13 32.05 -34.14 32.56
N VAL A 14 30.83 -33.87 32.11
CA VAL A 14 29.63 -34.61 32.52
C VAL A 14 28.87 -34.96 31.25
N CYS A 15 29.04 -36.22 30.83
CA CYS A 15 28.09 -36.91 29.97
C CYS A 15 26.82 -37.20 30.76
N VAL A 16 25.67 -36.73 30.27
CA VAL A 16 24.40 -37.44 30.46
C VAL A 16 23.69 -37.52 29.12
N LEU A 17 23.59 -38.75 28.62
CA LEU A 17 22.67 -39.20 27.58
C LEU A 17 21.23 -38.95 28.04
N GLY A 18 20.42 -38.31 27.21
CA GLY A 18 18.99 -38.22 27.44
C GLY A 18 18.24 -37.31 26.48
N MET A 19 17.41 -37.93 25.66
CA MET A 19 16.21 -37.38 24.99
C MET A 19 16.39 -36.54 23.72
N VAL A 20 16.07 -37.20 22.61
CA VAL A 20 15.24 -36.66 21.53
C VAL A 20 14.15 -35.77 22.13
N SER A 21 14.18 -34.48 21.82
CA SER A 21 12.99 -33.64 21.86
C SER A 21 13.12 -32.59 20.77
N ALA A 22 12.45 -32.89 19.66
CA ALA A 22 11.87 -31.96 18.70
C ALA A 22 12.49 -30.57 18.59
N CYS A 23 13.24 -30.33 17.51
CA CYS A 23 13.14 -29.03 16.84
C CYS A 23 11.75 -28.94 16.20
N ALA A 24 10.71 -28.81 17.02
CA ALA A 24 9.39 -28.34 16.64
C ALA A 24 9.33 -26.85 16.95
N THR A 25 9.93 -26.06 16.07
CA THR A 25 9.45 -24.71 15.80
C THR A 25 9.36 -24.59 14.29
N CYS A 26 8.44 -25.38 13.72
CA CYS A 26 7.74 -24.88 12.55
C CYS A 26 7.11 -23.54 12.97
N PRO A 27 7.22 -22.48 12.16
CA PRO A 27 6.34 -21.33 12.31
C PRO A 27 4.91 -21.84 12.41
N ASP A 28 4.16 -21.35 13.40
CA ASP A 28 2.77 -21.73 13.61
C ASP A 28 2.00 -21.67 12.27
N PRO A 29 1.20 -22.70 11.90
CA PRO A 29 0.35 -22.68 10.71
C PRO A 29 -0.78 -21.61 10.77
N ALA A 30 -0.77 -20.72 11.76
CA ALA A 30 -1.79 -19.70 12.00
C ALA A 30 -1.74 -18.50 11.04
N THR A 31 -0.73 -18.39 10.18
CA THR A 31 -0.66 -17.34 9.13
C THR A 31 -0.48 -17.95 7.75
N ALA A 32 -1.33 -18.91 7.39
CA ALA A 32 -1.57 -19.22 5.98
C ALA A 32 -2.69 -18.32 5.46
N MET A 33 -2.59 -17.88 4.20
CA MET A 33 -3.71 -17.24 3.53
C MET A 33 -4.97 -18.13 3.60
N PRO A 34 -6.15 -17.56 3.87
CA PRO A 34 -7.37 -18.35 3.90
C PRO A 34 -7.70 -18.84 2.49
N THR A 35 -7.79 -20.16 2.29
CA THR A 35 -8.16 -20.79 1.00
C THR A 35 -9.66 -21.07 0.89
N SER A 36 -10.38 -21.05 2.00
CA SER A 36 -11.83 -21.21 2.07
C SER A 36 -12.42 -20.50 3.29
N LEU A 37 -13.73 -20.25 3.27
CA LEU A 37 -14.45 -19.79 4.45
C LEU A 37 -14.69 -20.96 5.42
N ALA A 38 -14.65 -20.69 6.72
CA ALA A 38 -14.96 -21.69 7.75
C ALA A 38 -16.47 -21.94 7.89
N ALA A 39 -17.30 -20.99 7.44
CA ALA A 39 -18.75 -21.06 7.42
C ALA A 39 -19.28 -20.37 6.15
N GLU A 40 -20.56 -20.58 5.82
CA GLU A 40 -21.18 -19.88 4.70
C GLU A 40 -21.16 -18.36 4.92
N SER A 41 -20.99 -17.63 3.82
CA SER A 41 -21.00 -16.18 3.86
C SER A 41 -22.41 -15.67 4.17
N THR A 42 -22.49 -14.74 5.10
CA THR A 42 -23.70 -13.99 5.43
C THR A 42 -23.46 -12.50 5.13
N PRO A 43 -24.52 -11.69 4.96
CA PRO A 43 -24.36 -10.25 4.78
C PRO A 43 -23.52 -9.58 5.88
N GLU A 44 -23.67 -10.04 7.13
CA GLU A 44 -22.93 -9.50 8.28
C GLU A 44 -21.44 -9.87 8.24
N THR A 45 -21.12 -11.16 8.02
CA THR A 45 -19.72 -11.62 7.95
C THR A 45 -19.00 -11.06 6.73
N HIS A 46 -19.72 -10.85 5.62
CA HIS A 46 -19.19 -10.24 4.41
C HIS A 46 -18.86 -8.76 4.64
N MET A 47 -19.77 -8.02 5.28
CA MET A 47 -19.54 -6.63 5.67
C MET A 47 -18.35 -6.50 6.63
N GLN A 48 -18.23 -7.39 7.61
CA GLN A 48 -17.10 -7.40 8.54
C GLN A 48 -15.76 -7.66 7.83
N ALA A 49 -15.74 -8.55 6.84
CA ALA A 49 -14.54 -8.80 6.03
C ALA A 49 -14.13 -7.54 5.23
N ALA A 50 -15.10 -6.82 4.66
CA ALA A 50 -14.84 -5.55 3.99
C ALA A 50 -14.29 -4.47 4.94
N MET A 51 -14.89 -4.33 6.13
CA MET A 51 -14.41 -3.40 7.16
C MET A 51 -12.98 -3.73 7.61
N SER A 52 -12.69 -5.01 7.84
CA SER A 52 -11.34 -5.47 8.20
C SER A 52 -10.32 -5.16 7.10
N TYR A 53 -10.70 -5.32 5.84
CA TYR A 53 -9.84 -4.92 4.72
C TYR A 53 -9.57 -3.41 4.71
N LEU A 54 -10.59 -2.57 4.91
CA LEU A 54 -10.44 -1.10 4.97
C LEU A 54 -9.50 -0.64 6.09
N GLU A 55 -9.53 -1.31 7.24
CA GLU A 55 -8.59 -1.10 8.34
C GLU A 55 -7.16 -1.47 7.93
N MET A 56 -6.98 -2.65 7.34
CA MET A 56 -5.65 -3.15 6.95
C MET A 56 -5.00 -2.27 5.88
N VAL A 57 -5.78 -1.71 4.94
CA VAL A 57 -5.25 -0.76 3.95
C VAL A 57 -5.08 0.66 4.49
N GLY A 58 -5.49 0.91 5.74
CA GLY A 58 -5.30 2.20 6.41
C GLY A 58 -6.11 3.34 5.81
N LEU A 59 -7.37 3.10 5.42
CA LEU A 59 -8.22 4.10 4.73
C LEU A 59 -8.24 5.45 5.47
N GLU A 60 -8.43 5.45 6.79
CA GLU A 60 -8.52 6.68 7.58
C GLU A 60 -7.22 7.48 7.56
N ALA A 61 -6.07 6.81 7.74
CA ALA A 61 -4.76 7.45 7.68
C ALA A 61 -4.46 7.99 6.27
N ALA A 62 -4.82 7.25 5.23
CA ALA A 62 -4.66 7.68 3.84
C ALA A 62 -5.49 8.95 3.54
N MET A 63 -6.74 8.99 4.00
CA MET A 63 -7.62 10.16 3.87
C MET A 63 -7.07 11.37 4.64
N GLU A 64 -6.52 11.16 5.83
CA GLU A 64 -5.92 12.23 6.63
C GLU A 64 -4.70 12.87 5.93
N VAL A 65 -3.79 12.05 5.39
CA VAL A 65 -2.62 12.54 4.63
C VAL A 65 -3.08 13.35 3.41
N GLN A 66 -4.08 12.85 2.68
CA GLN A 66 -4.63 13.54 1.52
C GLN A 66 -5.27 14.88 1.91
N LEU A 67 -6.02 14.91 3.01
CA LEU A 67 -6.63 16.14 3.53
C LEU A 67 -5.58 17.18 3.91
N GLN A 68 -4.53 16.76 4.61
CA GLN A 68 -3.43 17.68 4.98
C GLN A 68 -2.81 18.31 3.73
N SER A 69 -2.57 17.50 2.69
CA SER A 69 -2.02 17.97 1.42
C SER A 69 -2.95 18.98 0.72
N ILE A 70 -4.26 18.75 0.74
CA ILE A 70 -5.25 19.69 0.19
C ILE A 70 -5.26 20.99 1.00
N LEU A 71 -5.24 20.91 2.33
CA LEU A 71 -5.22 22.10 3.19
C LEU A 71 -3.92 22.90 3.04
N ASP A 72 -2.78 22.24 2.86
CA ASP A 72 -1.50 22.90 2.57
C ASP A 72 -1.58 23.71 1.28
N MET A 73 -2.16 23.11 0.22
CA MET A 73 -2.41 23.82 -1.04
C MET A 73 -3.33 25.01 -0.84
N GLN A 74 -4.44 24.86 -0.11
CA GLN A 74 -5.39 25.97 0.11
C GLN A 74 -4.77 27.10 0.94
N VAL A 75 -3.96 26.79 1.95
CA VAL A 75 -3.24 27.80 2.75
C VAL A 75 -2.18 28.52 1.91
N ALA A 76 -1.51 27.82 1.00
CA ALA A 76 -0.56 28.44 0.08
C ALA A 76 -1.26 29.45 -0.86
N MET A 77 -2.51 29.17 -1.25
CA MET A 77 -3.33 30.05 -2.08
C MET A 77 -3.94 31.22 -1.29
N ASP A 78 -4.39 30.96 -0.07
CA ASP A 78 -4.96 31.97 0.84
C ASP A 78 -4.39 31.80 2.27
N PRO A 79 -3.37 32.59 2.64
CA PRO A 79 -2.76 32.53 3.96
C PRO A 79 -3.72 32.82 5.12
N SER A 80 -4.87 33.46 4.87
CA SER A 80 -5.87 33.75 5.91
C SER A 80 -6.52 32.50 6.49
N LEU A 81 -6.42 31.36 5.78
CA LEU A 81 -6.95 30.06 6.22
C LEU A 81 -6.05 29.36 7.25
N ALA A 82 -4.78 29.75 7.39
CA ALA A 82 -3.83 29.07 8.27
C ALA A 82 -4.32 28.91 9.73
N PRO A 83 -4.92 29.93 10.38
CA PRO A 83 -5.45 29.79 11.74
C PRO A 83 -6.64 28.83 11.85
N LEU A 84 -7.37 28.60 10.75
CA LEU A 84 -8.55 27.73 10.70
C LEU A 84 -8.19 26.26 10.45
N ARG A 85 -6.92 25.94 10.17
CA ARG A 85 -6.46 24.59 9.82
C ARG A 85 -6.95 23.51 10.78
N GLY A 86 -6.83 23.76 12.09
CA GLY A 86 -7.27 22.80 13.11
C GLY A 86 -8.78 22.51 13.03
N VAL A 87 -9.59 23.55 12.82
CA VAL A 87 -11.06 23.41 12.68
C VAL A 87 -11.41 22.55 11.47
N PHE A 88 -10.75 22.76 10.34
CA PHE A 88 -10.94 21.92 9.16
C PHE A 88 -10.53 20.47 9.41
N LEU A 89 -9.33 20.24 9.95
CA LEU A 89 -8.86 18.90 10.26
C LEU A 89 -9.81 18.15 11.21
N ASP A 90 -10.26 18.80 12.28
CA ASP A 90 -11.15 18.18 13.27
C ASP A 90 -12.55 17.92 12.72
N PHE A 91 -13.04 18.77 11.81
CA PHE A 91 -14.29 18.50 11.11
C PHE A 91 -14.16 17.27 10.20
N TYR A 92 -13.12 17.22 9.36
CA TYR A 92 -12.95 16.12 8.43
C TYR A 92 -12.62 14.80 9.11
N ARG A 93 -11.80 14.78 10.16
CA ARG A 93 -11.53 13.54 10.93
C ARG A 93 -12.83 12.91 11.43
N ARG A 94 -13.79 13.71 11.90
CA ARG A 94 -15.11 13.19 12.29
C ARG A 94 -15.85 12.60 11.09
N CYS A 95 -15.97 13.35 10.00
CA CYS A 95 -16.72 12.91 8.81
C CYS A 95 -16.09 11.73 8.07
N MET A 96 -14.76 11.61 8.08
CA MET A 96 -13.98 10.59 7.36
C MET A 96 -13.52 9.46 8.27
N SER A 97 -13.94 9.47 9.54
CA SER A 97 -13.71 8.36 10.46
C SER A 97 -14.23 7.06 9.85
N LEU A 98 -13.56 5.96 10.16
CA LEU A 98 -13.97 4.66 9.67
C LEU A 98 -15.39 4.29 10.14
N GLU A 99 -15.84 4.81 11.29
CA GLU A 99 -17.20 4.61 11.79
C GLU A 99 -18.28 5.21 10.88
N ILE A 100 -18.03 6.38 10.28
CA ILE A 100 -19.00 7.07 9.43
C ILE A 100 -18.84 6.66 7.96
N LEU A 101 -17.62 6.68 7.44
CA LEU A 101 -17.34 6.44 6.03
C LEU A 101 -17.23 4.94 5.72
N GLY A 102 -16.68 4.16 6.64
CA GLY A 102 -16.37 2.74 6.46
C GLY A 102 -17.56 1.91 5.98
N PRO A 103 -18.76 1.99 6.60
CA PRO A 103 -19.91 1.18 6.17
C PRO A 103 -20.28 1.40 4.69
N ARG A 104 -20.25 2.65 4.21
CA ARG A 104 -20.56 3.00 2.81
C ARG A 104 -19.48 2.48 1.85
N MET A 105 -18.23 2.52 2.26
CA MET A 105 -17.11 1.95 1.49
C MET A 105 -17.16 0.43 1.47
N ALA A 106 -17.53 -0.19 2.58
CA ALA A 106 -17.68 -1.63 2.72
C ALA A 106 -18.85 -2.15 1.87
N GLU A 107 -19.98 -1.42 1.78
CA GLU A 107 -21.06 -1.72 0.83
C GLU A 107 -20.54 -1.82 -0.62
N ILE A 108 -19.72 -0.86 -1.06
CA ILE A 108 -19.11 -0.89 -2.41
C ILE A 108 -18.25 -2.14 -2.58
N LEU A 109 -17.41 -2.45 -1.60
CA LEU A 109 -16.52 -3.61 -1.65
C LEU A 109 -17.28 -4.94 -1.70
N THR A 110 -18.28 -5.11 -0.85
CA THR A 110 -19.11 -6.34 -0.83
C THR A 110 -19.94 -6.57 -2.10
N SER A 111 -20.11 -5.52 -2.92
CA SER A 111 -20.75 -5.64 -4.24
C SER A 111 -19.80 -6.16 -5.34
N SER A 112 -18.49 -6.03 -5.12
CA SER A 112 -17.44 -6.30 -6.13
C SER A 112 -16.58 -7.51 -5.80
N PHE A 113 -16.42 -7.82 -4.52
CA PHE A 113 -15.60 -8.92 -4.02
C PHE A 113 -16.45 -9.88 -3.21
N THR A 114 -16.03 -11.14 -3.16
CA THR A 114 -16.56 -12.14 -2.24
C THR A 114 -15.96 -11.97 -0.84
N GLU A 115 -16.61 -12.54 0.17
CA GLU A 115 -16.10 -12.52 1.55
C GLU A 115 -14.71 -13.17 1.64
N LEU A 116 -14.48 -14.26 0.91
CA LEU A 116 -13.19 -14.94 0.90
C LEU A 116 -12.08 -14.04 0.35
N GLU A 117 -12.33 -13.37 -0.77
CA GLU A 117 -11.36 -12.46 -1.39
C GLU A 117 -11.04 -11.28 -0.45
N LEU A 118 -12.05 -10.69 0.19
CA LEU A 118 -11.83 -9.60 1.15
C LEU A 118 -11.00 -10.06 2.35
N ARG A 119 -11.23 -11.27 2.86
CA ARG A 119 -10.40 -11.85 3.94
C ARG A 119 -8.97 -12.12 3.48
N GLN A 120 -8.78 -12.59 2.24
CA GLN A 120 -7.45 -12.80 1.66
C GLN A 120 -6.71 -11.47 1.47
N LEU A 121 -7.40 -10.44 1.00
CA LEU A 121 -6.83 -9.09 0.86
C LEU A 121 -6.46 -8.51 2.22
N ALA A 122 -7.36 -8.58 3.21
CA ALA A 122 -7.07 -8.13 4.57
C ALA A 122 -5.87 -8.88 5.17
N TRP A 123 -5.81 -10.20 4.98
CA TRP A 123 -4.66 -11.00 5.41
C TRP A 123 -3.36 -10.52 4.75
N PHE A 124 -3.36 -10.34 3.42
CA PHE A 124 -2.18 -9.95 2.67
C PHE A 124 -1.68 -8.57 3.10
N TYR A 125 -2.58 -7.59 3.14
CA TYR A 125 -2.24 -6.23 3.56
C TYR A 125 -1.89 -6.16 5.05
N GLY A 126 -2.30 -7.11 5.89
CA GLY A 126 -1.80 -7.25 7.26
C GLY A 126 -0.34 -7.71 7.38
N THR A 127 0.29 -8.18 6.30
CA THR A 127 1.71 -8.60 6.31
C THR A 127 2.67 -7.43 6.10
N ASP A 128 3.93 -7.58 6.53
CA ASP A 128 4.99 -6.59 6.28
C ASP A 128 5.17 -6.27 4.79
N VAL A 129 5.05 -7.29 3.92
CA VAL A 129 5.16 -7.11 2.46
C VAL A 129 3.92 -6.40 1.90
N GLY A 130 2.72 -6.71 2.39
CA GLY A 130 1.49 -6.02 2.00
C GLY A 130 1.49 -4.54 2.41
N GLN A 131 1.88 -4.24 3.64
CA GLN A 131 2.06 -2.86 4.11
C GLN A 131 3.13 -2.11 3.31
N ARG A 132 4.24 -2.79 2.98
CA ARG A 132 5.25 -2.23 2.09
C ARG A 132 4.69 -1.94 0.71
N ALA A 133 3.85 -2.80 0.16
CA ALA A 133 3.22 -2.58 -1.14
C ALA A 133 2.33 -1.32 -1.12
N ILE A 134 1.52 -1.11 -0.06
CA ILE A 134 0.70 0.10 0.10
C ILE A 134 1.58 1.36 0.05
N ARG A 135 2.69 1.36 0.81
CA ARG A 135 3.57 2.53 0.94
C ARG A 135 4.42 2.80 -0.30
N ASP A 136 5.02 1.76 -0.88
CA ASP A 136 6.10 1.94 -1.86
C ASP A 136 5.62 1.86 -3.32
N MET A 137 4.51 1.15 -3.62
CA MET A 137 4.05 0.96 -5.00
C MET A 137 3.67 2.26 -5.72
N PRO A 138 2.98 3.24 -5.11
CA PRO A 138 2.69 4.51 -5.77
C PRO A 138 3.97 5.22 -6.25
N GLY A 139 5.00 5.28 -5.40
CA GLY A 139 6.29 5.87 -5.76
C GLY A 139 7.09 5.06 -6.79
N MET A 140 6.86 3.75 -6.89
CA MET A 140 7.40 2.94 -7.99
C MET A 140 6.70 3.25 -9.31
N MET A 141 5.38 3.39 -9.31
CA MET A 141 4.61 3.74 -10.51
C MET A 141 4.95 5.14 -11.01
N GLN A 142 5.16 6.10 -10.10
CA GLN A 142 5.64 7.43 -10.46
C GLN A 142 6.98 7.35 -11.19
N ARG A 143 7.97 6.66 -10.63
CA ARG A 143 9.29 6.49 -11.27
C ARG A 143 9.20 5.75 -12.60
N ALA A 144 8.29 4.78 -12.72
CA ALA A 144 8.05 4.11 -14.00
C ALA A 144 7.50 5.08 -15.06
N GLY A 145 6.65 6.03 -14.67
CA GLY A 145 6.18 7.12 -15.52
C GLY A 145 7.33 8.02 -15.97
N GLU A 146 8.19 8.46 -15.03
CA GLU A 146 9.36 9.31 -15.32
C GLU A 146 10.30 8.65 -16.35
N VAL A 147 10.54 7.34 -16.24
CA VAL A 147 11.32 6.58 -17.23
C VAL A 147 10.64 6.57 -18.60
N GLY A 148 9.31 6.41 -18.64
CA GLY A 148 8.55 6.46 -19.90
C GLY A 148 8.64 7.84 -20.58
N GLU A 149 8.61 8.91 -19.80
CA GLU A 149 8.78 10.28 -20.28
C GLU A 149 10.20 10.53 -20.82
N GLU A 150 11.23 10.03 -20.12
CA GLU A 150 12.63 10.10 -20.57
C GLU A 150 12.80 9.41 -21.92
N ILE A 151 12.35 8.17 -22.05
CA ILE A 151 12.42 7.41 -23.31
C ILE A 151 11.65 8.14 -24.43
N ALA A 152 10.47 8.68 -24.16
CA ALA A 152 9.70 9.44 -25.15
C ALA A 152 10.43 10.71 -25.59
N SER A 153 11.10 11.40 -24.66
CA SER A 153 11.90 12.59 -24.94
C SER A 153 13.10 12.27 -25.85
N GLU A 154 13.79 11.15 -25.60
CA GLU A 154 14.89 10.68 -26.44
C GLU A 154 14.47 10.38 -27.89
N HIS A 155 13.20 10.00 -28.10
CA HIS A 155 12.64 9.64 -29.40
C HIS A 155 11.74 10.73 -30.01
N LEU A 156 11.77 11.94 -29.45
CA LEU A 156 10.88 13.03 -29.86
C LEU A 156 11.05 13.40 -31.35
N ASP A 157 12.26 13.28 -31.90
CA ASP A 157 12.53 13.53 -33.31
C ASP A 157 11.87 12.52 -34.25
N GLU A 158 11.80 11.25 -33.84
CA GLU A 158 11.10 10.21 -34.58
C GLU A 158 9.60 10.52 -34.63
N LEU A 159 9.01 10.84 -33.47
CA LEU A 159 7.62 11.26 -33.38
C LEU A 159 7.34 12.47 -34.27
N ASN A 160 8.18 13.51 -34.20
CA ASN A 160 8.05 14.71 -35.03
C ASN A 160 8.10 14.40 -36.53
N ARG A 161 8.94 13.45 -36.95
CA ARG A 161 9.02 13.00 -38.35
C ARG A 161 7.74 12.27 -38.76
N SER A 162 7.26 11.35 -37.93
CA SER A 162 6.02 10.61 -38.15
C SER A 162 4.80 11.52 -38.23
N VAL A 163 4.70 12.52 -37.34
CA VAL A 163 3.64 13.54 -37.39
C VAL A 163 3.71 14.35 -38.69
N ARG A 164 4.89 14.81 -39.11
CA ARG A 164 5.03 15.53 -40.40
C ARG A 164 4.61 14.67 -41.58
N GLN A 165 5.03 13.40 -41.60
CA GLN A 165 4.67 12.47 -42.68
C GLN A 165 3.17 12.21 -42.72
N PHE A 166 2.54 11.99 -41.57
CA PHE A 166 1.08 11.79 -41.47
C PHE A 166 0.30 13.01 -41.96
N ARG A 167 0.71 14.22 -41.54
CA ARG A 167 0.09 15.47 -42.00
C ARG A 167 0.24 15.68 -43.51
N ALA A 168 1.38 15.30 -44.09
CA ALA A 168 1.62 15.41 -45.52
C ALA A 168 0.75 14.43 -46.34
N SER A 169 0.42 13.26 -45.79
CA SER A 169 -0.42 12.25 -46.47
C SER A 169 -1.92 12.45 -46.26
N HIS A 170 -2.34 13.21 -45.23
CA HIS A 170 -3.75 13.49 -44.92
C HIS A 170 -4.03 15.00 -44.76
N PRO A 171 -3.75 15.83 -45.77
CA PRO A 171 -3.94 17.28 -45.68
C PRO A 171 -5.40 17.70 -45.40
N GLU A 172 -6.37 16.89 -45.78
CA GLU A 172 -7.81 17.10 -45.57
C GLU A 172 -8.22 17.11 -44.09
N LEU A 173 -7.46 16.43 -43.22
CA LEU A 173 -7.72 16.36 -41.79
C LEU A 173 -7.19 17.60 -41.03
N PHE A 174 -6.31 18.40 -41.65
CA PHE A 174 -5.60 19.50 -40.99
C PHE A 174 -5.79 20.83 -41.71
N HIS A 175 -6.98 21.09 -42.24
CA HIS A 175 -7.33 22.43 -42.66
C HIS A 175 -7.45 23.35 -41.44
N ASP A 176 -6.71 24.46 -41.49
CA ASP A 176 -6.85 25.54 -40.51
C ASP A 176 -8.32 26.00 -40.54
N ALA A 177 -8.99 25.89 -39.38
CA ALA A 177 -10.23 26.61 -39.17
C ALA A 177 -9.93 28.12 -39.36
N PRO A 178 -10.80 28.87 -40.05
CA PRO A 178 -10.55 30.27 -40.40
C PRO A 178 -10.30 31.16 -39.19
#